data_AF-A0A453S3I7-F1
#
_entry.id   AF-A0A453S3I7-F1
#
_cell.length_a   1.000
_cell.length_b   1.000
_cell.length_c   1.000
_cell.angle_alpha   90.00
_cell.angle_beta   90.00
_cell.angle_gamma   90.00
#
_symmetry.space_group_name_H-M   'P 1'
#
loop_
_entity.id
_entity.type
_entity.pdbx_description
1 polymer ?
#
loop_
_entity_poly.entity_id
_entity_poly.type
_entity_poly.pdbx_seq_one_letter_code
_entity_poly.pdbx_strand_id
1 'polypeptide(L)'
;MFVKVNLEGYAVGRKIDLNAHCGYGSLSGALQSMFHGFLSDGHGRIVTREDEEQLEYHKGKGTVKNYILLYEDNEGDRMLVGDVPWELFVASVKRLYIAKDPRADKSNKK
;
A
#
# COMPACT_ATOMS: atom_id res chain seq x y z
N MET A 1 6.34 15.40 -7.73
CA MET A 1 5.60 15.89 -6.56
C MET A 1 5.91 14.99 -5.37
N PHE A 2 6.40 15.54 -4.26
CA PHE A 2 6.75 14.73 -3.09
C PHE A 2 5.56 14.49 -2.16
N VAL A 3 5.28 13.22 -1.86
CA VAL A 3 4.22 12.79 -0.95
C VAL A 3 4.81 12.03 0.23
N LYS A 4 4.26 12.27 1.43
CA LYS A 4 4.67 11.55 2.65
C LYS A 4 4.01 10.17 2.68
N VAL A 5 4.78 9.16 3.06
CA VAL A 5 4.32 7.78 3.24
C VAL A 5 4.54 7.38 4.69
N ASN A 6 3.47 6.97 5.38
CA ASN A 6 3.53 6.53 6.77
C ASN A 6 3.25 5.02 6.86
N LEU A 7 4.01 4.31 7.68
CA LEU A 7 3.69 2.92 8.03
C LEU A 7 2.88 2.91 9.34
N GLU A 8 1.63 2.46 9.27
CA GLU A 8 0.72 2.49 10.41
C GLU A 8 1.19 1.56 11.53
N GLY A 9 1.17 2.06 12.77
CA GLY A 9 1.71 1.35 13.94
C GLY A 9 3.22 1.50 14.15
N TYR A 10 3.93 2.25 13.30
CA TYR A 10 5.37 2.48 13.40
C TYR A 10 5.70 3.97 13.31
N ALA A 11 6.74 4.42 14.02
CA ALA A 11 7.27 5.79 13.91
C ALA A 11 8.15 5.95 12.65
N VAL A 12 7.68 5.45 11.50
CA VAL A 12 8.40 5.43 10.22
C VAL A 12 7.63 6.24 9.19
N GLY A 13 8.22 7.36 8.77
CA GLY A 13 7.71 8.20 7.70
C GLY A 13 8.79 8.43 6.64
N ARG A 14 8.46 8.20 5.37
CA ARG A 14 9.32 8.49 4.21
C ARG A 14 8.65 9.48 3.26
N LYS A 15 9.41 9.95 2.27
CA LYS A 15 8.87 10.74 1.14
C LYS A 15 9.14 9.99 -0.16
N ILE A 16 8.19 10.05 -1.08
CA ILE A 16 8.29 9.51 -2.43
C ILE A 16 7.97 10.60 -3.44
N ASP A 17 8.65 10.60 -4.59
CA ASP A 17 8.34 11.51 -5.70
C ASP A 17 7.38 10.83 -6.68
N LEU A 18 6.12 11.27 -6.70
CA LEU A 18 5.13 10.72 -7.62
C LEU A 18 5.44 11.01 -9.09
N ASN A 19 6.25 12.03 -9.41
CA ASN A 19 6.61 12.31 -10.80
C ASN A 19 7.61 11.30 -11.36
N ALA A 20 8.25 10.50 -10.50
CA ALA A 20 9.16 9.43 -10.90
C ALA A 20 8.43 8.13 -11.28
N HIS A 21 7.10 8.10 -11.17
CA HIS A 21 6.27 6.93 -11.39
C HIS A 21 5.24 7.19 -12.50
N CYS A 22 5.07 6.21 -13.39
CA CYS A 22 4.12 6.28 -14.51
C CYS A 22 2.78 5.58 -14.23
N GLY A 23 2.59 5.03 -13.03
CA GLY A 23 1.41 4.26 -12.66
C GLY A 23 1.55 3.54 -11.32
N TYR A 24 0.46 2.88 -10.90
CA TYR A 24 0.39 2.21 -9.61
C TYR A 24 1.40 1.09 -9.44
N GLY A 25 1.67 0.29 -10.48
CA GLY A 25 2.69 -0.77 -10.41
C GLY A 25 4.10 -0.26 -10.13
N SER A 26 4.49 0.89 -10.72
CA SER A 26 5.79 1.52 -10.44
C SER A 26 5.84 2.07 -9.01
N LEU A 27 4.75 2.69 -8.55
CA LEU A 27 4.63 3.22 -7.20
C LEU A 27 4.69 2.09 -6.15
N SER A 28 3.90 1.03 -6.31
CA SER A 28 3.81 -0.08 -5.36
C SER A 28 5.15 -0.81 -5.22
N GLY A 29 5.84 -1.07 -6.33
CA GLY A 29 7.18 -1.66 -6.32
C GLY A 29 8.21 -0.78 -5.60
N ALA A 30 8.18 0.53 -5.84
CA ALA A 30 9.06 1.48 -5.14
C ALA A 30 8.78 1.52 -3.64
N LEU A 31 7.51 1.57 -3.24
CA LEU A 31 7.12 1.52 -1.83
C LEU A 31 7.52 0.21 -1.17
N GLN A 32 7.36 -0.92 -1.86
CA GLN A 32 7.78 -2.22 -1.34
C GLN A 32 9.30 -2.24 -1.11
N SER A 33 10.08 -1.74 -2.05
CA SER A 33 11.54 -1.60 -1.88
C SER A 33 11.90 -0.65 -0.73
N MET A 34 11.20 0.48 -0.60
CA MET A 34 11.46 1.41 0.50
C MET A 34 11.20 0.77 1.87
N PHE A 35 10.12 0.02 2.03
CA PHE A 35 9.71 -0.51 3.32
C PHE A 35 10.14 -1.96 3.57
N HIS A 36 10.90 -2.59 2.67
CA HIS A 36 11.29 -4.01 2.75
C HIS A 36 11.89 -4.44 4.10
N GLY A 37 12.66 -3.58 4.78
CA GLY A 37 13.24 -3.86 6.10
C GLY A 37 12.29 -3.65 7.28
N PHE A 38 11.16 -2.98 7.08
CA PHE A 38 10.14 -2.74 8.11
C PHE A 38 8.97 -3.74 8.02
N LEU A 39 8.71 -4.26 6.84
CA LEU A 39 7.68 -5.27 6.60
C LEU A 39 8.26 -6.64 7.02
N SER A 40 7.72 -7.21 8.12
CA SER A 40 8.20 -8.43 8.81
C SER A 40 9.02 -9.39 7.95
N ASP A 41 10.33 -9.42 8.19
CA ASP A 41 11.31 -10.39 7.67
C ASP A 41 11.34 -10.56 6.14
N GLY A 42 10.98 -9.51 5.38
CA GLY A 42 11.00 -9.54 3.90
C GLY A 42 9.83 -10.31 3.27
N HIS A 43 8.87 -10.79 4.07
CA HIS A 43 7.69 -11.52 3.59
C HIS A 43 6.41 -10.66 3.51
N GLY A 44 6.46 -9.38 3.91
CA GLY A 44 5.30 -8.48 3.77
C GLY A 44 5.16 -7.95 2.35
N ARG A 45 3.98 -8.11 1.76
CA ARG A 45 3.64 -7.55 0.45
C ARG A 45 2.68 -6.39 0.61
N ILE A 46 3.00 -5.26 -0.02
CA ILE A 46 2.07 -4.14 -0.15
C ILE A 46 1.14 -4.49 -1.31
N VAL A 47 -0.16 -4.51 -1.03
CA VAL A 47 -1.23 -4.87 -1.96
C VAL A 47 -1.97 -3.59 -2.33
N THR A 48 -2.09 -3.34 -3.62
CA THR A 48 -3.00 -2.35 -4.20
C THR A 48 -4.29 -3.03 -4.67
N ARG A 49 -5.31 -2.27 -5.07
CA ARG A 49 -6.52 -2.88 -5.63
C ARG A 49 -6.25 -3.74 -6.87
N GLU A 50 -5.34 -3.30 -7.73
CA GLU A 50 -4.92 -4.05 -8.93
C GLU A 50 -4.31 -5.41 -8.58
N ASP A 51 -3.61 -5.49 -7.44
CA ASP A 51 -3.02 -6.72 -6.92
C ASP A 51 -4.04 -7.63 -6.22
N GLU A 52 -5.12 -7.07 -5.68
CA GLU A 52 -6.12 -7.83 -4.92
C GLU A 52 -6.89 -8.82 -5.80
N GLU A 53 -7.29 -8.40 -7.01
CA GLU A 53 -7.98 -9.27 -7.99
C GLU A 53 -7.14 -10.50 -8.38
N GLN A 54 -5.81 -10.38 -8.40
CA GLN A 54 -4.90 -11.47 -8.75
C GLN A 54 -4.56 -12.38 -7.55
N LEU A 55 -4.70 -11.86 -6.33
CA LEU A 55 -4.39 -12.57 -5.09
C LEU A 55 -5.52 -13.49 -4.61
N GLU A 56 -6.79 -13.17 -4.90
CA GLU A 56 -7.91 -14.07 -4.57
C GLU A 56 -7.75 -15.47 -5.18
N TYR A 57 -7.05 -15.58 -6.32
CA TYR A 57 -6.74 -16.85 -6.97
C TYR A 57 -5.66 -17.70 -6.26
N HIS A 58 -4.80 -17.08 -5.42
CA HIS A 58 -3.60 -17.71 -4.84
C HIS A 58 -3.69 -17.95 -3.32
N LYS A 59 -4.90 -17.93 -2.75
CA LYS A 59 -5.21 -18.11 -1.30
C LYS A 59 -4.84 -19.49 -0.71
N GLY A 60 -3.95 -20.26 -1.35
CA GLY A 60 -3.53 -21.61 -0.96
C GLY A 60 -2.11 -21.74 -0.41
N LYS A 61 -1.28 -20.68 -0.40
CA LYS A 61 0.14 -20.82 0.01
C LYS A 61 0.65 -19.67 0.87
N GLY A 62 0.73 -19.94 2.17
CA GLY A 62 1.54 -19.16 3.12
C GLY A 62 0.87 -17.91 3.67
N THR A 63 1.07 -17.68 4.97
CA THR A 63 0.64 -16.49 5.71
C THR A 63 1.46 -15.28 5.30
N VAL A 64 1.33 -14.80 4.06
CA VAL A 64 1.89 -13.52 3.65
C VAL A 64 1.18 -12.46 4.48
N LYS A 65 1.92 -11.71 5.30
CA LYS A 65 1.36 -10.55 6.00
C LYS A 65 1.05 -9.51 4.94
N ASN A 66 -0.22 -9.42 4.56
CA ASN A 66 -0.67 -8.46 3.57
C ASN A 66 -0.75 -7.09 4.21
N TYR A 67 -0.13 -6.12 3.55
CA TYR A 67 -0.31 -4.71 3.85
C TYR A 67 -1.15 -4.10 2.73
N ILE A 68 -2.07 -3.20 3.07
CA ILE A 68 -2.85 -2.43 2.11
C ILE A 68 -2.24 -1.05 1.96
N LEU A 69 -2.29 -0.51 0.74
CA LEU A 69 -1.89 0.86 0.45
C LEU A 69 -3.12 1.77 0.40
N LEU A 70 -3.15 2.75 1.28
CA LEU A 70 -4.19 3.77 1.36
C LEU A 70 -3.62 5.14 1.01
N TYR A 71 -4.47 6.03 0.52
CA TYR A 71 -4.14 7.43 0.32
C TYR A 71 -5.19 8.35 0.93
N GLU A 72 -4.75 9.50 1.44
CA GLU A 72 -5.61 10.62 1.84
C GLU A 72 -5.71 11.59 0.67
N ASP A 73 -6.93 11.95 0.29
CA ASP A 73 -7.21 12.85 -0.82
C ASP A 73 -7.31 14.34 -0.39
N ASN A 74 -7.88 15.17 -1.26
CA ASN A 74 -8.08 16.58 -0.99
C ASN A 74 -9.22 16.87 0.01
N GLU A 75 -10.17 15.96 0.16
CA GLU A 75 -11.30 16.04 1.09
C GLU A 75 -10.92 15.52 2.50
N GLY A 76 -9.79 14.79 2.58
CA GLY A 76 -9.28 14.21 3.83
C GLY A 76 -9.73 12.76 4.03
N ASP A 77 -10.35 12.17 3.03
CA ASP A 77 -10.84 10.80 3.06
C ASP A 77 -9.71 9.82 2.74
N ARG A 78 -9.71 8.69 3.45
CA ARG A 78 -8.75 7.60 3.21
C ARG A 78 -9.35 6.56 2.29
N MET A 79 -8.76 6.42 1.11
CA MET A 79 -9.19 5.49 0.07
C MET A 79 -8.11 4.47 -0.28
N LEU A 80 -8.51 3.36 -0.88
CA LEU A 80 -7.59 2.34 -1.37
C LEU A 80 -6.90 2.83 -2.64
N VAL A 81 -5.58 2.62 -2.73
CA VAL A 81 -4.84 2.96 -3.94
C VAL A 81 -5.19 1.97 -5.06
N GLY A 82 -5.52 2.51 -6.24
CA GLY A 82 -5.92 1.75 -7.43
C GLY A 82 -7.39 1.92 -7.83
N ASP A 83 -8.20 2.65 -7.06
CA ASP A 83 -9.64 2.84 -7.34
C ASP A 83 -9.92 3.82 -8.49
N VAL A 84 -9.04 4.80 -8.67
CA VAL A 84 -9.19 5.89 -9.63
C VAL A 84 -8.07 5.86 -10.66
N PRO A 85 -8.24 6.42 -11.86
CA PRO A 85 -7.15 6.64 -12.80
C PRO A 85 -5.92 7.30 -12.15
N TRP A 86 -4.72 6.88 -12.56
CA TRP A 86 -3.44 7.37 -12.02
C TRP A 86 -3.37 8.91 -11.98
N GLU A 87 -3.81 9.57 -13.04
CA GLU A 87 -3.79 11.03 -13.15
C GLU A 87 -4.65 11.71 -12.08
N LEU A 88 -5.84 11.15 -11.80
CA LEU A 88 -6.73 11.66 -10.76
C LEU A 88 -6.14 11.43 -9.37
N PHE A 89 -5.52 10.27 -9.15
CA PHE A 89 -4.81 9.98 -7.91
C PHE A 89 -3.66 10.96 -7.67
N VAL A 90 -2.79 11.21 -8.66
CA VAL A 90 -1.67 12.16 -8.51
C VAL A 90 -2.18 13.56 -8.23
N ALA A 91 -3.32 13.96 -8.82
CA ALA A 91 -3.93 15.26 -8.59
C ALA A 91 -4.55 15.43 -7.19
N SER A 92 -5.08 14.35 -6.60
CA SER A 92 -5.83 14.41 -5.32
C SER A 92 -4.99 14.04 -4.09
N VAL A 93 -3.96 13.21 -4.25
CA VAL A 93 -3.23 12.62 -3.12
C VAL A 93 -2.45 13.65 -2.29
N LYS A 94 -2.75 13.69 -0.99
CA LYS A 94 -2.00 14.44 0.02
C LYS A 94 -1.00 13.57 0.78
N ARG A 95 -1.36 12.32 1.05
CA ARG A 95 -0.55 11.41 1.87
C ARG A 95 -0.82 9.95 1.55
N LEU A 96 0.20 9.12 1.73
CA LEU A 96 0.11 7.68 1.61
C LEU A 96 0.28 7.00 2.97
N TYR A 97 -0.40 5.86 3.13
CA TYR A 97 -0.36 5.03 4.31
C TYR A 97 -0.22 3.56 3.92
N ILE A 98 0.70 2.87 4.57
CA ILE A 98 0.83 1.42 4.49
C ILE A 98 0.27 0.87 5.80
N ALA A 99 -0.81 0.12 5.72
CA ALA A 99 -1.50 -0.46 6.89
C ALA A 99 -1.53 -1.98 6.77
N LYS A 100 -1.62 -2.70 7.89
CA LYS A 100 -1.88 -4.16 7.83
C LYS A 100 -3.27 -4.40 7.28
N ASP A 101 -3.42 -5.39 6.41
CA ASP A 101 -4.74 -5.80 5.93
C ASP A 101 -5.53 -6.43 7.10
N PRO A 102 -6.65 -5.82 7.54
CA PRO A 102 -7.46 -6.37 8.61
C PRO A 102 -8.08 -7.74 8.25
N ARG A 103 -8.10 -8.11 6.97
CA ARG A 103 -8.62 -9.40 6.49
C ARG A 103 -7.60 -10.54 6.65
N ALA A 104 -6.30 -10.22 6.69
CA ALA A 104 -5.24 -11.22 6.79
C ALA A 104 -5.06 -11.78 8.22
N ASP A 105 -5.54 -11.10 9.25
CA ASP A 105 -5.34 -11.47 10.66
C ASP A 105 -6.47 -12.35 11.25
N LYS A 106 -7.44 -12.79 10.43
CA LYS A 106 -8.59 -13.58 10.90
C LYS A 106 -8.28 -15.05 11.25
N SER A 107 -7.00 -15.46 11.30
CA SER A 107 -6.61 -16.87 11.52
C SER A 107 -6.43 -17.29 12.97
N ASN A 108 -6.50 -16.40 13.98
CA ASN A 108 -6.34 -16.78 15.40
C ASN A 108 -7.47 -16.27 16.31
N LYS A 109 -8.68 -16.81 16.10
CA LYS A 109 -9.69 -16.82 17.15
C LYS A 109 -10.49 -18.13 17.06
N LYS A 110 -9.91 -19.18 17.66
CA LYS A 110 -10.62 -20.39 18.11
C LYS A 110 -10.64 -20.36 19.62
#